data_AF-A0A2P8L8R2-F1
#
_entry.id   AF-A0A2P8L8R2-F1
#
_cell.length_a   1.000
_cell.length_b   1.000
_cell.length_c   1.000
_cell.angle_alpha   90.00
_cell.angle_beta   90.00
_cell.angle_gamma   90.00
#
_symmetry.space_group_name_H-M   'P 1'
#
loop_
_entity.id
_entity.type
_entity.pdbx_description
1 polymer ?
#
loop_
_entity_poly.entity_id
_entity_poly.type
_entity_poly.pdbx_seq_one_letter_code
_entity_poly.pdbx_strand_id
1 'polypeptide(L)'
;MTVTKTAIFDAFGTVVRIGRRTNPYRQLLREGIKQGRRPHPGDAHAIMTLNLELHELAEHVGILLSESRRVEMECALRAELNSIEAYPQCN
;
A
#
# COMPACT_ATOMS: atom_id res chain seq x y z
N MET A 1 -3.83 37.06 25.49
CA MET A 1 -4.41 36.15 24.47
C MET A 1 -3.33 35.19 24.03
N THR A 2 -3.47 33.91 24.33
CA THR A 2 -2.53 32.88 23.87
C THR A 2 -2.93 32.47 22.46
N VAL A 3 -2.03 32.64 21.48
CA VAL A 3 -2.27 32.17 20.12
C VAL A 3 -2.01 30.67 20.09
N THR A 4 -3.06 29.87 19.89
CA THR A 4 -2.91 28.43 19.67
C THR A 4 -2.38 28.21 18.26
N LYS A 5 -1.19 27.61 18.14
CA LYS A 5 -0.66 27.15 16.85
C LYS A 5 -1.09 25.70 16.64
N THR A 6 -1.71 25.43 15.50
CA THR A 6 -2.11 24.08 15.08
C THR A 6 -1.25 23.66 13.89
N ALA A 7 -0.82 22.40 13.89
CA ALA A 7 -0.14 21.77 12.77
C ALA A 7 -0.88 20.48 12.39
N ILE A 8 -0.99 20.22 11.09
CA ILE A 8 -1.54 18.99 10.53
C ILE A 8 -0.39 18.28 9.83
N PHE A 9 -0.22 17.00 10.14
CA PHE A 9 0.82 16.15 9.56
C PHE A 9 0.16 15.05 8.75
N ASP A 10 0.80 14.67 7.64
CA ASP A 10 0.57 13.35 7.07
C ASP A 10 1.03 12.26 8.06
N ALA A 11 0.52 11.04 7.91
CA ALA A 11 0.90 9.92 8.75
C ALA A 11 2.22 9.29 8.26
N PHE A 12 2.21 8.76 7.05
CA PHE A 12 3.23 7.84 6.55
C PHE A 12 4.45 8.57 6.00
N GLY A 13 5.63 8.26 6.53
CA GLY A 13 6.86 8.97 6.17
C GLY A 13 7.01 10.33 6.87
N THR A 14 6.06 10.69 7.74
CA THR A 14 6.10 11.92 8.55
C THR A 14 6.12 11.60 10.05
N VAL A 15 5.04 11.02 10.60
CA VAL A 15 4.98 10.63 12.03
C VAL A 15 5.23 9.15 12.27
N VAL A 16 4.92 8.30 11.28
CA VAL A 16 5.20 6.86 11.32
C VAL A 16 6.02 6.43 10.10
N ARG A 17 6.83 5.39 10.28
CA ARG A 17 7.58 4.72 9.21
C ARG A 17 7.12 3.28 9.06
N ILE A 18 7.14 2.79 7.82
CA ILE A 18 6.93 1.38 7.51
C ILE A 18 8.27 0.66 7.71
N GLY A 19 8.38 -0.18 8.74
CA GLY A 19 9.63 -0.87 9.09
C GLY A 19 10.02 -1.99 8.11
N ARG A 20 9.04 -2.73 7.57
CA ARG A 20 9.24 -3.85 6.65
C ARG A 20 8.46 -3.64 5.36
N ARG A 21 9.10 -2.98 4.38
CA ARG A 21 8.52 -2.80 3.05
C ARG A 21 8.51 -4.10 2.24
N THR A 22 7.32 -4.59 1.91
CA THR A 22 7.05 -5.71 1.00
C THR A 22 6.49 -5.23 -0.35
N ASN A 23 5.96 -4.00 -0.43
CA ASN A 23 5.43 -3.34 -1.62
C ASN A 23 4.35 -4.16 -2.38
N PRO A 24 3.28 -4.60 -1.71
CA PRO A 24 2.32 -5.57 -2.24
C PRO A 24 1.59 -5.06 -3.49
N TYR A 25 1.18 -3.79 -3.53
CA TYR A 25 0.54 -3.19 -4.72
C TYR A 25 1.46 -3.11 -5.94
N ARG A 26 2.76 -2.89 -5.73
CA ARG A 26 3.74 -2.92 -6.82
C ARG A 26 3.95 -4.35 -7.33
N GLN A 27 3.89 -5.34 -6.44
CA GLN A 27 3.91 -6.75 -6.84
C GLN A 27 2.65 -7.12 -7.64
N LEU A 28 1.48 -6.60 -7.26
CA LEU A 28 0.23 -6.79 -8.01
C LEU A 28 0.37 -6.33 -9.46
N LEU A 29 0.85 -5.10 -9.68
CA LEU A 29 1.06 -4.58 -11.03
C LEU A 29 2.07 -5.41 -11.84
N ARG A 30 3.09 -5.97 -11.18
CA ARG A 30 4.05 -6.88 -11.82
C ARG A 30 3.39 -8.19 -12.25
N GLU A 31 2.44 -8.74 -11.48
CA GLU A 31 1.67 -9.90 -11.92
C GLU A 31 0.84 -9.57 -13.17
N GLY A 32 0.22 -8.39 -13.22
CA GLY A 32 -0.46 -7.92 -14.43
C GLY A 32 0.46 -7.86 -15.66
N ILE A 33 1.66 -7.32 -15.49
CA ILE A 33 2.66 -7.27 -16.59
C ILE A 33 3.02 -8.69 -17.07
N LYS A 34 3.21 -9.65 -16.16
CA LYS A 34 3.48 -11.06 -16.52
C LYS A 34 2.32 -11.70 -17.30
N GLN A 35 1.09 -11.22 -17.09
CA GLN A 35 -0.11 -11.66 -17.82
C GLN A 35 -0.28 -10.96 -19.18
N GLY A 36 0.66 -10.09 -19.58
CA GLY A 36 0.59 -9.31 -20.82
C GLY A 36 -0.21 -8.02 -20.71
N ARG A 37 -0.71 -7.67 -19.51
CA ARG A 37 -1.40 -6.41 -19.27
C ARG A 37 -0.40 -5.26 -19.28
N ARG A 38 -0.65 -4.23 -20.08
CA ARG A 38 0.14 -2.99 -20.04
C ARG A 38 -0.28 -2.13 -18.85
N PRO A 39 0.64 -1.41 -18.18
CA PRO A 39 0.28 -0.43 -17.16
C PRO A 39 -0.72 0.60 -17.71
N HIS A 40 -1.77 0.87 -16.94
CA HIS A 40 -2.77 1.88 -17.28
C HIS A 40 -2.56 3.12 -16.41
N PRO A 41 -2.68 4.35 -16.94
CA PRO A 41 -2.49 5.58 -16.16
C PRO A 41 -3.38 5.67 -14.91
N GLY A 42 -4.57 5.08 -14.95
CA GLY A 42 -5.52 5.03 -13.84
C GLY A 42 -5.18 4.02 -12.73
N ASP A 43 -4.21 3.13 -12.94
CA ASP A 43 -3.88 2.08 -11.97
C ASP A 43 -3.44 2.66 -10.63
N ALA A 44 -2.55 3.65 -10.67
CA ALA A 44 -2.05 4.31 -9.47
C ALA A 44 -3.19 5.02 -8.72
N HIS A 45 -4.11 5.66 -9.45
CA HIS A 45 -5.28 6.30 -8.86
C HIS A 45 -6.15 5.27 -8.15
N ALA A 46 -6.54 4.19 -8.84
CA ALA A 46 -7.37 3.13 -8.27
C ALA A 46 -6.76 2.51 -7.02
N ILE A 47 -5.45 2.18 -7.06
CA ILE A 47 -4.71 1.63 -5.91
C ILE A 47 -4.74 2.58 -4.70
N MET A 48 -4.67 3.89 -4.94
CA MET A 48 -4.53 4.89 -3.87
C MET A 48 -5.87 5.39 -3.32
N THR A 49 -6.97 5.27 -4.06
CA THR A 49 -8.24 5.90 -3.67
C THR A 49 -9.36 4.91 -3.37
N LEU A 50 -9.26 3.66 -3.83
CA LEU A 50 -10.30 2.67 -3.58
C LEU A 50 -10.07 1.98 -2.25
N ASN A 51 -11.10 1.94 -1.42
CA ASN A 51 -11.11 1.18 -0.18
C ASN A 51 -11.48 -0.28 -0.47
N LEU A 52 -10.55 -1.00 -1.11
CA LEU A 52 -10.69 -2.39 -1.50
C LEU A 52 -9.58 -3.23 -0.87
N GLU A 53 -9.90 -4.48 -0.54
CA GLU A 53 -8.89 -5.47 -0.21
C GLU A 53 -8.01 -5.77 -1.43
N LEU A 54 -6.80 -6.31 -1.18
CA LEU A 54 -5.80 -6.49 -2.26
C LEU A 54 -6.32 -7.36 -3.42
N HIS A 55 -7.13 -8.36 -3.12
CA HIS A 55 -7.71 -9.24 -4.13
C HIS A 55 -8.86 -8.57 -4.91
N GLU A 56 -9.73 -7.83 -4.23
CA GLU A 56 -10.79 -7.05 -4.87
C GLU A 56 -10.20 -5.99 -5.81
N LEU A 57 -9.10 -5.36 -5.39
CA LEU A 57 -8.36 -4.43 -6.23
C LEU A 57 -7.73 -5.11 -7.45
N ALA A 58 -7.18 -6.32 -7.29
CA ALA A 58 -6.64 -7.11 -8.41
C ALA A 58 -7.71 -7.36 -9.47
N GLU A 59 -8.90 -7.79 -9.05
CA GLU A 59 -10.06 -7.97 -9.92
C GLU A 59 -10.46 -6.65 -10.59
N HIS A 60 -10.54 -5.56 -9.82
CA HIS A 60 -10.90 -4.23 -10.32
C HIS A 60 -9.96 -3.74 -11.44
N VAL A 61 -8.65 -3.98 -11.31
CA VAL A 61 -7.68 -3.58 -12.34
C VAL A 61 -7.46 -4.64 -13.43
N GLY A 62 -8.17 -5.77 -13.38
CA GLY A 62 -8.09 -6.84 -14.37
C GLY A 62 -6.80 -7.65 -14.29
N ILE A 63 -6.33 -7.96 -13.07
CA ILE A 63 -5.14 -8.78 -12.81
C ILE A 63 -5.59 -10.05 -12.08
N LEU A 64 -5.26 -11.20 -12.67
CA LEU A 64 -5.59 -12.50 -12.09
C LEU A 64 -4.52 -12.90 -11.07
N LEU A 65 -4.91 -13.40 -9.90
CA LEU A 65 -3.99 -13.98 -8.94
C LEU A 65 -4.37 -15.44 -8.69
N SER A 66 -3.38 -16.34 -8.68
CA SER A 66 -3.61 -17.65 -8.10
C SER A 66 -3.91 -17.51 -6.61
N GLU A 67 -4.66 -18.45 -6.04
CA GLU A 67 -4.97 -18.45 -4.61
C GLU A 67 -3.70 -18.39 -3.74
N SER A 68 -2.69 -19.18 -4.10
CA SER A 68 -1.38 -19.17 -3.41
C SER A 68 -0.71 -17.80 -3.44
N ARG A 69 -0.74 -17.12 -4.60
CA ARG A 69 -0.11 -15.80 -4.76
C ARG A 69 -0.89 -14.72 -4.03
N ARG A 70 -2.22 -14.80 -4.04
CA ARG A 70 -3.11 -13.93 -3.26
C ARG A 70 -2.77 -14.04 -1.78
N VAL A 71 -2.77 -15.25 -1.21
CA VAL A 71 -2.48 -15.49 0.21
C VAL A 71 -1.09 -14.98 0.58
N GLU A 72 -0.08 -15.24 -0.26
CA GLU A 72 1.28 -14.74 -0.05
C GLU A 72 1.32 -13.21 0.04
N MET A 73 0.66 -12.53 -0.90
CA MET A 73 0.63 -11.07 -0.97
C MET A 73 -0.17 -10.44 0.17
N GLU A 74 -1.30 -11.04 0.58
CA GLU A 74 -2.08 -10.59 1.74
C GLU A 74 -1.30 -10.78 3.05
N CYS A 75 -0.58 -11.90 3.20
CA CYS A 75 0.32 -12.11 4.34
C CYS A 75 1.46 -11.08 4.36
N ALA A 76 2.04 -10.79 3.21
CA ALA A 76 3.10 -9.78 3.08
C ALA A 76 2.60 -8.38 3.43
N LEU A 77 1.42 -8.00 2.93
CA LEU A 77 0.76 -6.74 3.28
C LEU A 77 0.48 -6.65 4.79
N ARG A 78 -0.06 -7.71 5.39
CA ARG A 78 -0.31 -7.76 6.84
C ARG A 78 0.99 -7.56 7.63
N ALA A 79 2.06 -8.22 7.23
CA ALA A 79 3.37 -8.08 7.89
C ALA A 79 3.97 -6.67 7.70
N GLU A 80 3.75 -6.04 6.55
CA GLU A 80 4.13 -4.64 6.32
C GLU A 80 3.35 -3.68 7.22
N LEU A 81 2.02 -3.84 7.32
CA LEU A 81 1.18 -3.04 8.22
C LEU A 81 1.58 -3.22 9.68
N ASN A 82 1.85 -4.45 10.11
CA ASN A 82 2.29 -4.74 11.48
C ASN A 82 3.69 -4.19 11.80
N SER A 83 4.46 -3.78 10.78
CA SER A 83 5.78 -3.19 10.94
C SER A 83 5.76 -1.66 11.02
N ILE A 84 4.58 -1.04 10.95
CA ILE A 84 4.44 0.41 11.09
C ILE A 84 4.77 0.80 12.53
N GLU A 85 5.70 1.73 12.67
CA GLU A 85 6.14 2.25 13.96
C GLU A 85 6.33 3.77 13.89
N ALA A 86 6.22 4.46 15.03
CA ALA A 86 6.52 5.89 15.11
C ALA A 86 7.99 6.15 14.74
N TYR A 87 8.27 7.31 14.12
CA TYR A 87 9.66 7.73 13.98
C TYR A 87 10.29 7.89 15.37
N PRO A 88 11.54 7.41 15.56
CA PRO A 88 12.23 7.63 16.81
C PRO A 88 12.42 9.12 17.03
N GLN A 89 12.12 9.59 18.24
CA GLN A 89 12.47 10.94 18.64
C GLN A 89 14.00 11.02 18.74
N CYS A 90 14.60 12.06 18.17
CA CYS A 90 16.00 12.35 18.43
C CYS A 90 16.12 12.70 19.92
N ASN A 91 16.72 11.82 20.71
CA ASN A 91 17.18 12.12 22.07
C ASN A 91 18.40 13.05 22.02
#